data_AF-A0A2V8BY91-F1
#
_entry.id   AF-A0A2V8BY91-F1
#
_cell.length_a   1.000
_cell.length_b   1.000
_cell.length_c   1.000
_cell.angle_alpha   90.00
_cell.angle_beta   90.00
_cell.angle_gamma   90.00
#
_symmetry.space_group_name_H-M   'P 1'
#
loop_
_entity.id
_entity.type
_entity.pdbx_description
1 polymer ?
#
loop_
_entity_poly.entity_id
_entity_poly.type
_entity_poly.pdbx_seq_one_letter_code
_entity_poly.pdbx_strand_id
1 'polypeptide(L)'
;MHQYEEAAAAFTNYVNLLPNKDRSEKADWSRAEIRFLRSFGQRIPFETDPGGEDRIYTLDFRLINDKVVIRAKVNGGSAQDFVIDTGSENTVVSRQTAQRLGITPITYTLSAGVGERGLRGLQLARIDSLEIGALRLRNIPALIKNPPLQDIPVKESESLSPLALGYSMVIDYKTHKLTFGKHLADEPRDFQLPLRLYRLATVLGTVDGKHPANFVVDTGGEVISISQATSRALAKPDTGRKIALKVYGTSGWDRDAFLLPGVDLAFDAIQYRNFPVVVLNLDAPSALLGFQLGGIVGHKFLSKYRVGIDLDG
;
A
#
# COMPACT_ATOMS: atom_id res chain seq x y z
N MET A 1 1.08 19.89 -6.09
CA MET A 1 0.90 19.16 -4.83
C MET A 1 2.25 18.59 -4.37
N HIS A 2 3.20 19.44 -3.94
CA HIS A 2 4.57 19.04 -3.53
C HIS A 2 5.18 20.03 -2.50
N GLN A 3 4.34 20.60 -1.61
CA GLN A 3 4.73 21.68 -0.71
C GLN A 3 5.29 21.13 0.61
N TYR A 4 6.43 20.45 0.56
CA TYR A 4 7.01 19.80 1.75
C TYR A 4 7.41 20.82 2.83
N GLU A 5 7.85 22.01 2.45
CA GLU A 5 8.18 23.06 3.43
C GLU A 5 6.92 23.61 4.12
N GLU A 6 5.83 23.81 3.38
CA GLU A 6 4.55 24.25 3.98
C GLU A 6 3.99 23.17 4.90
N ALA A 7 4.07 21.89 4.49
CA ALA A 7 3.70 20.76 5.33
C ALA A 7 4.56 20.71 6.62
N ALA A 8 5.87 20.92 6.51
CA ALA A 8 6.76 20.98 7.67
C ALA A 8 6.42 22.15 8.61
N ALA A 9 6.04 23.31 8.06
CA ALA A 9 5.58 24.46 8.84
C ALA A 9 4.26 24.16 9.56
N ALA A 10 3.29 23.53 8.88
CA ALA A 10 2.02 23.11 9.47
C ALA A 10 2.22 22.11 10.61
N PHE A 11 3.06 21.09 10.43
CA PHE A 11 3.41 20.15 11.51
C PHE A 11 4.13 20.84 12.66
N THR A 12 4.99 21.82 12.39
CA THR A 12 5.67 22.60 13.43
C THR A 12 4.64 23.35 14.29
N ASN A 13 3.65 23.98 13.66
CA ASN A 13 2.57 24.66 14.36
C ASN A 13 1.73 23.68 15.19
N TYR A 14 1.39 22.53 14.62
CA TYR A 14 0.69 21.46 15.35
C TYR A 14 1.44 21.04 16.62
N VAL A 15 2.75 20.77 16.53
CA VAL A 15 3.58 20.39 17.69
C VAL A 15 3.58 21.49 18.75
N ASN A 16 3.60 22.76 18.35
CA ASN A 16 3.57 23.88 19.30
C ASN A 16 2.26 23.99 20.07
N LEU A 17 1.16 23.48 19.51
CA LEU A 17 -0.16 23.45 20.14
C LEU A 17 -0.41 22.19 20.99
N LEU A 18 0.49 21.20 20.93
CA LEU A 18 0.31 19.96 21.70
C LEU A 18 0.55 20.17 23.20
N PRO A 19 -0.34 19.65 24.07
CA PRO A 19 -0.04 19.56 25.49
C PRO A 19 1.13 18.58 25.72
N ASN A 20 2.01 18.89 26.67
CA ASN A 20 3.18 18.06 26.99
C ASN A 20 4.08 17.75 25.77
N LYS A 21 4.25 18.70 24.85
CA LYS A 21 5.01 18.54 23.60
C LYS A 21 6.44 18.01 23.74
N ASP A 22 7.04 18.11 24.94
CA ASP A 22 8.39 17.63 25.20
C ASP A 22 8.46 16.15 25.64
N ARG A 23 7.30 15.51 25.89
CA ARG A 23 7.22 14.13 26.39
C ARG A 23 6.16 13.27 25.70
N SER A 24 5.48 13.80 24.69
CA SER A 24 4.37 13.12 24.00
C SER A 24 4.88 12.37 22.77
N GLU A 25 4.52 11.08 22.65
CA GLU A 25 4.81 10.27 21.45
C GLU A 25 4.30 10.93 20.16
N LYS A 26 3.15 11.60 20.22
CA LYS A 26 2.60 12.37 19.09
C LYS A 26 3.53 13.49 18.67
N ALA A 27 4.13 14.20 19.63
CA ALA A 27 5.07 15.26 19.33
C ALA A 27 6.37 14.70 18.72
N ASP A 28 6.85 13.55 19.19
CA ASP A 28 8.03 12.90 18.64
C ASP A 28 7.82 12.41 17.21
N TRP A 29 6.64 11.86 16.89
CA TRP A 29 6.29 11.48 15.51
C TRP A 29 6.17 12.70 14.60
N SER A 30 5.49 13.76 15.05
CA SER A 30 5.42 14.99 14.26
C SER A 30 6.81 15.61 14.06
N ARG A 31 7.70 15.56 15.06
CA ARG A 31 9.11 15.99 14.90
C ARG A 31 9.87 15.13 13.91
N ALA A 32 9.63 13.82 13.88
CA ALA A 32 10.20 12.91 12.88
C ALA A 32 9.74 13.29 11.47
N GLU A 33 8.44 13.51 11.27
CA GLU A 33 7.87 13.94 9.99
C GLU A 33 8.44 15.29 9.54
N ILE A 34 8.54 16.27 10.44
CA ILE A 34 9.18 17.58 10.15
C ILE A 34 10.63 17.39 9.68
N ARG A 35 11.42 16.53 10.36
CA ARG A 35 12.80 16.24 9.93
C ARG A 35 12.83 15.62 8.55
N PHE A 36 11.91 14.69 8.26
CA PHE A 36 11.81 14.06 6.95
C PHE A 36 11.50 15.08 5.86
N LEU A 37 10.43 15.86 6.03
CA LEU A 37 10.01 16.87 5.04
C LEU A 37 11.10 17.91 4.77
N ARG A 38 11.73 18.45 5.84
CA ARG A 38 12.83 19.43 5.70
C ARG A 38 14.10 18.86 5.07
N SER A 39 14.31 17.54 5.13
CA SER A 39 15.50 16.92 4.53
C SER A 39 15.57 17.04 3.00
N PHE A 40 14.45 17.34 2.36
CA PHE A 40 14.39 17.62 0.93
C PHE A 40 15.10 18.94 0.58
N GLY A 41 15.07 19.92 1.48
CA GLY A 41 15.63 21.24 1.24
C GLY A 41 14.99 21.87 0.00
N GLN A 42 15.81 22.20 -1.00
CA GLN A 42 15.34 22.76 -2.28
C GLN A 42 14.93 21.70 -3.32
N ARG A 43 15.03 20.41 -2.99
CA ARG A 43 14.70 19.33 -3.93
C ARG A 43 13.19 19.17 -4.05
N ILE A 44 12.69 19.19 -5.27
CA ILE A 44 11.27 18.98 -5.56
C ILE A 44 10.98 17.48 -5.47
N PRO A 45 10.07 17.03 -4.59
CA PRO A 45 9.71 15.63 -4.47
C PRO A 45 8.98 15.15 -5.74
N PHE A 46 9.24 13.90 -6.14
CA PHE A 46 8.66 13.28 -7.35
C PHE A 46 8.92 14.02 -8.67
N GLU A 47 10.03 14.77 -8.76
CA GLU A 47 10.36 15.53 -9.96
C GLU A 47 10.58 14.62 -11.17
N THR A 48 9.91 14.91 -12.28
CA THR A 48 10.03 14.21 -13.57
C THR A 48 10.87 15.00 -14.57
N ASP A 49 11.32 14.34 -15.63
CA ASP A 49 11.87 15.04 -16.80
C ASP A 49 10.81 15.96 -17.45
N PRO A 50 11.22 17.07 -18.11
CA PRO A 50 10.29 17.95 -18.82
C PRO A 50 9.40 17.18 -19.80
N GLY A 51 8.08 17.39 -19.72
CA GLY A 51 7.08 16.67 -20.53
C GLY A 51 6.86 15.21 -20.10
N GLY A 52 7.46 14.75 -19.00
CA GLY A 52 7.21 13.42 -18.43
C GLY A 52 5.86 13.30 -17.72
N GLU A 53 5.29 14.42 -17.28
CA GLU A 53 4.03 14.42 -16.52
C GLU A 53 2.83 14.02 -17.38
N ASP A 54 2.77 14.46 -18.64
CA ASP A 54 1.67 14.19 -19.58
C ASP A 54 1.85 12.88 -20.36
N ARG A 55 2.91 12.12 -20.06
CA ARG A 55 3.22 10.87 -20.76
C ARG A 55 2.50 9.70 -20.13
N ILE A 56 2.00 8.84 -21.00
CA ILE A 56 1.55 7.50 -20.64
C ILE A 56 2.72 6.54 -20.83
N TYR A 57 2.95 5.72 -19.81
CA TYR A 57 3.98 4.70 -19.79
C TYR A 57 3.33 3.33 -19.79
N THR A 58 3.79 2.44 -20.67
CA THR A 58 3.37 1.03 -20.68
C THR A 58 4.59 0.13 -20.65
N LEU A 59 4.57 -0.86 -19.77
CA LEU A 59 5.60 -1.88 -19.69
C LEU A 59 5.02 -3.28 -19.47
N ASP A 60 5.81 -4.28 -19.84
CA ASP A 60 5.57 -5.66 -19.47
C ASP A 60 5.83 -5.87 -17.98
N PHE A 61 4.98 -6.66 -17.34
CA PHE A 61 5.23 -7.19 -16.00
C PHE A 61 5.36 -8.71 -16.03
N ARG A 62 5.99 -9.27 -15.00
CA ARG A 62 5.99 -10.71 -14.74
C ARG A 62 5.07 -10.99 -13.56
N LEU A 63 4.25 -12.03 -13.68
CA LEU A 63 3.50 -12.54 -12.55
C LEU A 63 4.36 -13.57 -11.81
N ILE A 64 4.74 -13.27 -10.57
CA ILE A 64 5.60 -14.14 -9.74
C ILE A 64 4.93 -14.32 -8.39
N ASN A 65 4.54 -15.55 -8.05
CA ASN A 65 3.82 -15.87 -6.81
C ASN A 65 2.61 -14.93 -6.61
N ASP A 66 1.78 -14.81 -7.64
CA ASP A 66 0.59 -13.94 -7.66
C ASP A 66 0.88 -12.44 -7.48
N LYS A 67 2.14 -12.00 -7.59
CA LYS A 67 2.54 -10.58 -7.57
C LYS A 67 2.85 -10.06 -8.96
N VAL A 68 2.37 -8.86 -9.25
CA VAL A 68 2.77 -8.08 -10.42
C VAL A 68 4.16 -7.52 -10.16
N VAL A 69 5.17 -8.01 -10.89
CA VAL A 69 6.58 -7.63 -10.71
C VAL A 69 7.10 -6.92 -11.94
N ILE A 70 7.66 -5.74 -11.73
CA ILE A 70 8.31 -4.93 -12.75
C ILE A 70 9.80 -4.77 -12.45
N ARG A 71 10.55 -4.25 -13.43
CA ARG A 71 11.97 -3.94 -13.28
C ARG A 71 12.14 -2.43 -13.15
N ALA A 72 12.79 -1.99 -12.07
CA ALA A 72 13.11 -0.59 -11.85
C ALA A 72 14.58 -0.41 -11.46
N LYS A 73 15.16 0.75 -11.76
CA LYS A 73 16.50 1.16 -11.31
C LYS A 73 16.37 2.18 -10.21
N VAL A 74 17.23 2.11 -9.22
CA VAL A 74 17.28 3.05 -8.11
C VAL A 74 18.69 3.61 -7.98
N ASN A 75 18.80 4.93 -7.89
CA ASN A 75 20.06 5.67 -7.76
C ASN A 75 21.11 5.28 -8.82
N GLY A 76 20.68 5.08 -10.08
CA GLY A 76 21.56 4.66 -11.19
C GLY A 76 22.09 3.23 -11.11
N GLY A 77 21.66 2.44 -10.11
CA GLY A 77 22.03 1.04 -9.97
C GLY A 77 21.45 0.13 -11.05
N SER A 78 21.83 -1.15 -11.01
CA SER A 78 21.26 -2.17 -11.88
C SER A 78 19.74 -2.31 -11.67
N ALA A 79 19.02 -2.66 -12.72
CA ALA A 79 17.60 -2.94 -12.61
C ALA A 79 17.36 -4.08 -11.61
N GLN A 80 16.30 -3.98 -10.83
CA GLN A 80 15.90 -4.97 -9.84
C GLN A 80 14.38 -5.10 -9.79
N ASP A 81 13.92 -6.17 -9.15
CA ASP A 81 12.50 -6.51 -9.08
C ASP A 81 11.80 -5.64 -8.05
N PHE A 82 10.67 -5.05 -8.46
CA PHE A 82 9.74 -4.34 -7.61
C PHE A 82 8.34 -4.92 -7.79
N VAL A 83 7.69 -5.22 -6.67
CA VAL A 83 6.26 -5.57 -6.65
C VAL A 83 5.45 -4.28 -6.81
N ILE A 84 4.45 -4.31 -7.68
CA ILE A 84 3.42 -3.27 -7.74
C ILE A 84 2.45 -3.49 -6.58
N ASP A 85 2.39 -2.55 -5.66
CA ASP A 85 1.77 -2.71 -4.34
C ASP A 85 0.95 -1.46 -3.97
N THR A 86 -0.32 -1.44 -4.37
CA THR A 86 -1.26 -0.38 -3.99
C THR A 86 -1.65 -0.38 -2.51
N GLY A 87 -1.27 -1.42 -1.76
CA GLY A 87 -1.41 -1.51 -0.31
C GLY A 87 -0.31 -0.76 0.46
N SER A 88 0.59 -0.06 -0.23
CA SER A 88 1.65 0.75 0.37
C SER A 88 1.55 2.24 0.00
N GLU A 89 1.80 3.10 1.00
CA GLU A 89 1.81 4.57 0.86
C GLU A 89 3.11 5.12 0.27
N ASN A 90 4.18 4.34 0.30
CA ASN A 90 5.50 4.77 -0.13
C ASN A 90 6.17 3.67 -0.95
N THR A 91 7.18 4.06 -1.74
CA THR A 91 8.14 3.08 -2.27
C THR A 91 8.87 2.44 -1.10
N VAL A 92 8.96 1.11 -1.08
CA VAL A 92 9.56 0.37 0.02
C VAL A 92 10.76 -0.41 -0.47
N VAL A 93 11.87 -0.26 0.26
CA VAL A 93 13.10 -1.00 0.03
C VAL A 93 13.56 -1.78 1.27
N SER A 94 14.26 -2.88 1.07
CA SER A 94 14.90 -3.66 2.11
C SER A 94 16.15 -2.94 2.61
N ARG A 95 16.54 -3.21 3.87
CA ARG A 95 17.79 -2.69 4.44
C ARG A 95 19.00 -3.00 3.54
N GLN A 96 19.07 -4.21 2.99
CA GLN A 96 20.18 -4.64 2.13
C GLN A 96 20.24 -3.82 0.84
N THR A 97 19.09 -3.59 0.20
CA THR A 97 19.01 -2.74 -0.99
C THR A 97 19.35 -1.30 -0.68
N ALA A 98 18.86 -0.76 0.43
CA ALA A 98 19.19 0.59 0.87
C ALA A 98 20.71 0.79 1.05
N GLN A 99 21.38 -0.13 1.73
CA GLN A 99 22.83 -0.10 1.90
C GLN A 99 23.57 -0.22 0.56
N ARG A 100 23.15 -1.15 -0.30
CA ARG A 100 23.78 -1.38 -1.62
C ARG A 100 23.67 -0.16 -2.54
N LEU A 101 22.56 0.57 -2.47
CA LEU A 101 22.23 1.67 -3.37
C LEU A 101 22.42 3.07 -2.74
N GLY A 102 23.06 3.14 -1.57
CA GLY A 102 23.36 4.40 -0.89
C GLY A 102 22.14 5.16 -0.37
N ILE A 103 21.01 4.49 -0.14
CA ILE A 103 19.79 5.11 0.39
C ILE A 103 19.98 5.27 1.91
N THR A 104 20.21 6.50 2.35
CA THR A 104 20.49 6.81 3.75
C THR A 104 19.19 7.10 4.52
N PRO A 105 18.95 6.47 5.68
CA PRO A 105 17.79 6.79 6.52
C PRO A 105 17.89 8.21 7.09
N ILE A 106 16.78 8.92 7.10
CA ILE A 106 16.65 10.29 7.62
C ILE A 106 16.06 10.29 9.04
N THR A 107 15.01 9.49 9.25
CA THR A 107 14.31 9.38 10.54
C THR A 107 13.59 8.04 10.62
N TYR A 108 12.88 7.80 11.72
CA TYR A 108 11.99 6.66 11.89
C TYR A 108 10.53 7.10 11.77
N THR A 109 9.68 6.17 11.35
CA THR A 109 8.22 6.30 11.32
C THR A 109 7.58 4.99 11.77
N LEU A 110 6.27 5.03 12.04
CA LEU A 110 5.47 3.84 12.26
C LEU A 110 4.73 3.47 10.99
N SER A 111 4.78 2.19 10.64
CA SER A 111 3.95 1.57 9.63
C SER A 111 3.06 0.53 10.29
N ALA A 112 1.87 0.32 9.74
CA ALA A 112 0.95 -0.71 10.19
C ALA A 112 0.72 -1.71 9.07
N GLY A 113 0.52 -2.96 9.43
CA GLY A 113 0.30 -4.05 8.51
C GLY A 113 -0.25 -5.28 9.21
N VAL A 114 -0.59 -6.29 8.41
CA VAL A 114 -0.98 -7.61 8.92
C VAL A 114 0.23 -8.26 9.61
N GLY A 115 0.00 -8.81 10.80
CA GLY A 115 0.99 -9.58 11.56
C GLY A 115 1.12 -9.18 13.04
N GLU A 116 1.76 -10.04 13.83
CA GLU A 116 1.85 -9.97 15.30
C GLU A 116 2.39 -8.64 15.85
N ARG A 117 3.25 -7.92 15.12
CA ARG A 117 3.76 -6.63 15.59
C ARG A 117 2.70 -5.54 15.53
N GLY A 118 1.71 -5.67 14.64
CA GLY A 118 0.70 -4.66 14.36
C GLY A 118 1.31 -3.38 13.80
N LEU A 119 1.93 -2.59 14.68
CA LEU A 119 2.76 -1.43 14.38
C LEU A 119 4.24 -1.83 14.31
N ARG A 120 4.91 -1.41 13.24
CA ARG A 120 6.33 -1.64 13.00
C ARG A 120 7.04 -0.31 12.80
N GLY A 121 8.08 -0.06 13.60
CA GLY A 121 9.02 1.03 13.35
C GLY A 121 9.82 0.75 12.08
N LEU A 122 9.73 1.66 11.11
CA LEU A 122 10.49 1.65 9.86
C LEU A 122 11.33 2.91 9.74
N GLN A 123 12.28 2.93 8.82
CA GLN A 123 13.06 4.14 8.54
C GLN A 123 12.48 4.86 7.32
N LEU A 124 12.31 6.18 7.43
CA LEU A 124 12.05 7.05 6.30
C LEU A 124 13.37 7.47 5.66
N ALA A 125 13.40 7.47 4.34
CA ALA A 125 14.53 7.84 3.52
C ALA A 125 14.08 8.53 2.23
N ARG A 126 15.04 9.05 1.48
CA ARG A 126 14.82 9.56 0.13
C ARG A 126 15.64 8.74 -0.86
N ILE A 127 14.99 8.25 -1.90
CA ILE A 127 15.63 7.74 -3.11
C ILE A 127 15.91 8.94 -4.01
N ASP A 128 17.15 9.10 -4.48
CA ASP A 128 17.52 10.24 -5.29
C ASP A 128 17.00 10.10 -6.73
N SER A 129 17.03 8.89 -7.30
CA SER A 129 16.40 8.60 -8.58
C SER A 129 15.74 7.23 -8.65
N LEU A 130 14.59 7.16 -9.31
CA LEU A 130 13.84 5.94 -9.61
C LEU A 130 13.52 5.93 -11.11
N GLU A 131 13.95 4.89 -11.82
CA GLU A 131 13.64 4.70 -13.24
C GLU A 131 12.75 3.48 -13.45
N ILE A 132 11.60 3.67 -14.09
CA ILE A 132 10.62 2.61 -14.42
C ILE A 132 10.35 2.70 -15.92
N GLY A 133 10.92 1.77 -16.70
CA GLY A 133 10.88 1.87 -18.16
C GLY A 133 11.47 3.20 -18.64
N ALA A 134 10.65 4.03 -19.28
CA ALA A 134 11.04 5.36 -19.74
C ALA A 134 10.74 6.48 -18.72
N LEU A 135 10.02 6.19 -17.63
CA LEU A 135 9.77 7.17 -16.57
C LEU A 135 11.02 7.31 -15.71
N ARG A 136 11.40 8.56 -15.46
CA ARG A 136 12.45 8.93 -14.50
C ARG A 136 11.87 9.90 -13.49
N LEU A 137 11.96 9.51 -12.24
CA LEU A 137 11.54 10.31 -11.09
C LEU A 137 12.75 10.60 -10.20
N ARG A 138 12.76 11.77 -9.59
CA ARG A 138 13.78 12.21 -8.63
C ARG A 138 13.16 12.54 -7.28
N ASN A 139 13.96 12.39 -6.23
CA ASN A 139 13.59 12.77 -4.87
C ASN A 139 12.32 12.03 -4.40
N ILE A 140 12.39 10.70 -4.32
CA ILE A 140 11.26 9.85 -3.98
C ILE A 140 11.29 9.49 -2.49
N PRO A 141 10.26 9.86 -1.70
CA PRO A 141 10.04 9.31 -0.38
C PRO A 141 10.06 7.79 -0.40
N ALA A 142 10.79 7.20 0.54
CA ALA A 142 10.90 5.76 0.63
C ALA A 142 10.90 5.30 2.09
N LEU A 143 10.38 4.08 2.29
CA LEU A 143 10.51 3.34 3.54
C LEU A 143 11.61 2.30 3.40
N ILE A 144 12.48 2.20 4.40
CA ILE A 144 13.44 1.11 4.54
C ILE A 144 12.89 0.14 5.58
N LYS A 145 12.74 -1.14 5.19
CA LYS A 145 12.34 -2.27 6.05
C LYS A 145 13.46 -2.60 7.05
N ASN A 146 13.57 -1.78 8.09
CA ASN A 146 14.57 -1.94 9.16
C ASN A 146 13.95 -1.60 10.53
N PRO A 147 13.94 -2.53 11.50
CA PRO A 147 14.55 -3.86 11.44
C PRO A 147 13.82 -4.78 10.45
N PRO A 148 14.53 -5.71 9.76
CA PRO A 148 13.89 -6.69 8.90
C PRO A 148 12.95 -7.60 9.72
N LEU A 149 11.98 -8.22 9.04
CA LEU A 149 11.21 -9.29 9.66
C LEU A 149 12.10 -10.51 9.88
N GLN A 150 11.94 -11.15 11.04
CA GLN A 150 12.57 -12.42 11.38
C GLN A 150 11.54 -13.53 11.18
N ASP A 151 12.01 -14.76 10.97
CA ASP A 151 11.18 -15.98 10.93
C ASP A 151 10.06 -16.00 9.88
N ILE A 152 10.26 -15.26 8.77
CA ILE A 152 9.38 -15.34 7.60
C ILE A 152 9.99 -16.27 6.54
N PRO A 153 9.16 -17.07 5.83
CA PRO A 153 9.65 -18.08 4.88
C PRO A 153 10.23 -17.48 3.59
N VAL A 154 10.04 -16.18 3.36
CA VAL A 154 10.43 -15.47 2.15
C VAL A 154 11.16 -14.20 2.48
N LYS A 155 12.11 -13.80 1.63
CA LYS A 155 12.78 -12.51 1.75
C LYS A 155 11.78 -11.37 1.51
N GLU A 156 11.88 -10.30 2.30
CA GLU A 156 11.12 -9.07 2.04
C GLU A 156 11.43 -8.54 0.63
N SER A 157 10.40 -8.38 -0.19
CA SER A 157 10.49 -7.80 -1.52
C SER A 157 10.59 -6.27 -1.47
N GLU A 158 11.12 -5.68 -2.54
CA GLU A 158 10.99 -4.26 -2.82
C GLU A 158 9.62 -4.01 -3.45
N SER A 159 8.96 -2.91 -3.12
CA SER A 159 7.65 -2.60 -3.66
C SER A 159 7.45 -1.11 -3.92
N LEU A 160 6.56 -0.79 -4.85
CA LEU A 160 6.13 0.57 -5.14
C LEU A 160 4.67 0.58 -5.59
N SER A 161 4.01 1.71 -5.39
CA SER A 161 2.65 1.96 -5.87
C SER A 161 2.70 3.08 -6.90
N PRO A 162 2.23 2.88 -8.14
CA PRO A 162 2.02 3.99 -9.07
C PRO A 162 1.14 5.09 -8.46
N LEU A 163 0.13 4.71 -7.66
CA LEU A 163 -0.75 5.66 -6.97
C LEU A 163 0.02 6.52 -5.96
N ALA A 164 0.96 5.94 -5.20
CA ALA A 164 1.81 6.68 -4.27
C ALA A 164 2.80 7.62 -4.97
N LEU A 165 3.11 7.34 -6.24
CA LEU A 165 3.92 8.21 -7.10
C LEU A 165 3.06 9.29 -7.80
N GLY A 166 1.74 9.31 -7.59
CA GLY A 166 0.82 10.26 -8.19
C GLY A 166 0.35 9.88 -9.61
N TYR A 167 0.40 8.60 -9.97
CA TYR A 167 -0.01 8.10 -11.28
C TYR A 167 -1.25 7.21 -11.15
N SER A 168 -2.29 7.50 -11.94
CA SER A 168 -3.33 6.54 -12.28
C SER A 168 -2.70 5.34 -13.00
N MET A 169 -3.30 4.15 -12.87
CA MET A 169 -2.75 2.94 -13.47
C MET A 169 -3.83 2.01 -14.01
N VAL A 170 -3.42 1.19 -14.98
CA VAL A 170 -4.17 0.07 -15.50
C VAL A 170 -3.29 -1.17 -15.50
N ILE A 171 -3.77 -2.25 -14.88
CA ILE A 171 -3.16 -3.57 -14.92
C ILE A 171 -4.00 -4.46 -15.82
N ASP A 172 -3.45 -4.85 -16.97
CA ASP A 172 -4.02 -5.86 -17.83
C ASP A 172 -3.37 -7.22 -17.52
N TYR A 173 -4.06 -8.01 -16.71
CA TYR A 173 -3.61 -9.35 -16.32
C TYR A 173 -3.62 -10.36 -17.48
N LYS A 174 -4.38 -10.11 -18.55
CA LYS A 174 -4.42 -11.01 -19.70
C LYS A 174 -3.21 -10.82 -20.60
N THR A 175 -2.80 -9.57 -20.82
CA THR A 175 -1.68 -9.22 -21.71
C THR A 175 -0.37 -8.98 -20.96
N HIS A 176 -0.38 -9.06 -19.63
CA HIS A 176 0.75 -8.77 -18.74
C HIS A 176 1.32 -7.36 -18.95
N LYS A 177 0.45 -6.39 -19.18
CA LYS A 177 0.81 -4.98 -19.35
C LYS A 177 0.40 -4.16 -18.13
N LEU A 178 1.33 -3.35 -17.66
CA LEU A 178 1.06 -2.26 -16.72
C LEU A 178 1.16 -0.95 -17.49
N THR A 179 0.09 -0.18 -17.47
CA THR A 179 0.05 1.18 -18.02
C THR A 179 -0.17 2.16 -16.88
N PHE A 180 0.54 3.29 -16.87
CA PHE A 180 0.31 4.36 -15.90
C PHE A 180 0.61 5.74 -16.50
N GLY A 181 -0.08 6.75 -15.98
CA GLY A 181 -0.02 8.15 -16.42
C GLY A 181 -0.64 9.02 -15.34
N LYS A 182 -0.29 10.32 -15.27
CA LYS A 182 -1.01 11.24 -14.38
C LYS A 182 -2.49 11.31 -14.78
N HIS A 183 -2.72 11.32 -16.10
CA HIS A 183 -4.02 11.30 -16.73
C HIS A 183 -4.09 10.10 -17.68
N LEU A 184 -5.10 9.26 -17.49
CA LEU A 184 -5.39 8.15 -18.39
C LEU A 184 -6.66 8.45 -19.19
N ALA A 185 -6.74 7.90 -20.41
CA ALA A 185 -7.95 8.02 -21.19
C ALA A 185 -9.10 7.29 -20.49
N ASP A 186 -10.29 7.90 -20.49
CA ASP A 186 -11.48 7.19 -20.05
C ASP A 186 -11.79 6.05 -21.03
N GLU A 187 -12.05 4.88 -20.48
CA GLU A 187 -12.31 3.67 -21.24
C GLU A 187 -13.65 3.04 -20.81
N PRO A 188 -14.36 2.35 -21.72
CA PRO A 188 -15.54 1.58 -21.37
C PRO A 188 -15.21 0.56 -20.27
N ARG A 189 -16.10 0.47 -19.28
CA ARG A 189 -15.93 -0.38 -18.11
C ARG A 189 -17.19 -1.17 -17.82
N ASP A 190 -17.02 -2.47 -17.55
CA ASP A 190 -18.11 -3.35 -17.15
C ASP A 190 -18.58 -3.05 -15.71
N PHE A 191 -17.64 -2.61 -14.86
CA PHE A 191 -17.87 -2.30 -13.46
C PHE A 191 -17.15 -1.01 -13.08
N GLN A 192 -17.77 -0.22 -12.21
CA GLN A 192 -17.14 0.96 -11.62
C GLN A 192 -17.38 0.96 -10.12
N LEU A 193 -16.29 1.01 -9.35
CA LEU A 193 -16.34 1.13 -7.89
C LEU A 193 -15.83 2.51 -7.51
N PRO A 194 -16.58 3.31 -6.72
CA PRO A 194 -16.09 4.58 -6.23
C PRO A 194 -14.82 4.38 -5.38
N LEU A 195 -13.71 4.97 -5.84
CA LEU A 195 -12.44 4.94 -5.14
C LEU A 195 -12.47 5.95 -4.00
N ARG A 196 -11.99 5.54 -2.82
CA ARG A 196 -11.59 6.44 -1.75
C ARG A 196 -10.10 6.30 -1.53
N LEU A 197 -9.36 7.33 -1.93
CA LEU A 197 -7.94 7.44 -1.68
C LEU A 197 -7.70 8.43 -0.54
N TYR A 198 -7.26 7.93 0.60
CA TYR A 198 -6.74 8.75 1.70
C TYR A 198 -5.24 8.48 1.83
N ARG A 199 -4.90 7.35 2.44
CA ARG A 199 -3.53 6.84 2.50
C ARG A 199 -3.36 5.62 1.59
N LEU A 200 -4.35 4.72 1.60
CA LEU A 200 -4.44 3.57 0.71
C LEU A 200 -5.68 3.66 -0.16
N ALA A 201 -5.63 3.03 -1.34
CA ALA A 201 -6.77 2.90 -2.23
C ALA A 201 -7.82 1.97 -1.59
N THR A 202 -9.04 2.47 -1.39
CA THR A 202 -10.14 1.67 -0.83
C THR A 202 -11.40 1.75 -1.67
N VAL A 203 -12.17 0.67 -1.65
CA VAL A 203 -13.51 0.58 -2.25
C VAL A 203 -14.52 0.09 -1.23
N LEU A 204 -15.79 0.44 -1.42
CA LEU A 204 -16.86 -0.07 -0.58
C LEU A 204 -17.32 -1.45 -1.10
N GLY A 205 -17.44 -2.41 -0.19
CA GLY A 205 -18.09 -3.70 -0.44
C GLY A 205 -19.13 -4.01 0.62
N THR A 206 -19.98 -5.00 0.38
CA THR A 206 -20.98 -5.50 1.32
C THR A 206 -20.71 -6.96 1.64
N VAL A 207 -20.68 -7.30 2.93
CA VAL A 207 -20.50 -8.65 3.43
C VAL A 207 -21.85 -9.19 3.92
N ASP A 208 -22.20 -10.41 3.50
CA ASP A 208 -23.49 -11.08 3.74
C ASP A 208 -24.73 -10.20 3.49
N GLY A 209 -24.65 -9.36 2.45
CA GLY A 209 -25.75 -8.49 2.00
C GLY A 209 -26.18 -7.38 2.96
N LYS A 210 -25.64 -7.32 4.18
CA LYS A 210 -26.09 -6.41 5.24
C LYS A 210 -25.00 -5.56 5.86
N HIS A 211 -23.74 -5.93 5.69
CA HIS A 211 -22.61 -5.28 6.37
C HIS A 211 -21.72 -4.54 5.36
N PRO A 212 -21.96 -3.24 5.11
CA PRO A 212 -21.06 -2.43 4.30
C PRO A 212 -19.71 -2.27 4.99
N ALA A 213 -18.62 -2.40 4.25
CA ALA A 213 -17.27 -2.34 4.78
C ALA A 213 -16.26 -1.82 3.74
N ASN A 214 -15.22 -1.10 4.19
CA ASN A 214 -14.18 -0.58 3.31
C ASN A 214 -13.11 -1.65 3.06
N PHE A 215 -12.80 -1.93 1.80
CA PHE A 215 -11.76 -2.89 1.41
C PHE A 215 -10.57 -2.15 0.80
N VAL A 216 -9.37 -2.45 1.27
CA VAL A 216 -8.14 -2.00 0.60
C VAL A 216 -8.02 -2.74 -0.73
N VAL A 217 -7.76 -2.01 -1.80
CA VAL A 217 -7.37 -2.57 -3.10
C VAL A 217 -5.86 -2.75 -3.08
N ASP A 218 -5.39 -4.00 -2.96
CA ASP A 218 -3.99 -4.31 -2.68
C ASP A 218 -3.42 -5.27 -3.73
N THR A 219 -2.75 -4.74 -4.76
CA THR A 219 -2.05 -5.56 -5.76
C THR A 219 -0.84 -6.32 -5.18
N GLY A 220 -0.35 -5.90 -4.02
CA GLY A 220 0.66 -6.60 -3.23
C GLY A 220 0.08 -7.71 -2.34
N GLY A 221 -1.25 -7.83 -2.23
CA GLY A 221 -1.97 -8.88 -1.51
C GLY A 221 -2.37 -10.05 -2.41
N GLU A 222 -2.56 -11.25 -1.86
CA GLU A 222 -2.84 -12.46 -2.66
C GLU A 222 -4.33 -12.80 -2.71
N VAL A 223 -5.00 -12.74 -1.57
CA VAL A 223 -6.34 -13.29 -1.37
C VAL A 223 -7.35 -12.19 -1.06
N ILE A 224 -8.64 -12.55 -1.12
CA ILE A 224 -9.68 -11.75 -0.51
C ILE A 224 -9.73 -12.09 0.98
N SER A 225 -9.70 -11.06 1.81
CA SER A 225 -9.80 -11.20 3.26
C SER A 225 -10.80 -10.22 3.86
N ILE A 226 -11.30 -10.54 5.05
CA ILE A 226 -12.08 -9.64 5.89
C ILE A 226 -11.38 -9.43 7.23
N SER A 227 -11.65 -8.33 7.91
CA SER A 227 -11.14 -8.11 9.27
C SER A 227 -11.84 -9.03 10.27
N GLN A 228 -11.17 -9.32 11.38
CA GLN A 228 -11.81 -9.96 12.52
C GLN A 228 -13.04 -9.18 13.01
N ALA A 229 -12.97 -7.85 13.04
CA ALA A 229 -14.11 -6.99 13.41
C ALA A 229 -15.32 -7.21 12.49
N THR A 230 -15.10 -7.25 11.16
CA THR A 230 -16.15 -7.62 10.20
C THR A 230 -16.68 -9.02 10.49
N SER A 231 -15.80 -10.02 10.67
CA SER A 231 -16.24 -11.40 10.92
C SER A 231 -17.12 -11.56 12.17
N ARG A 232 -16.80 -10.82 13.25
CA ARG A 232 -17.58 -10.83 14.50
C ARG A 232 -18.96 -10.18 14.31
N ALA A 233 -19.07 -9.20 13.41
CA ALA A 233 -20.32 -8.50 13.13
C ALA A 233 -21.33 -9.34 12.33
N LEU A 234 -20.90 -10.38 11.59
CA LEU A 234 -21.77 -11.19 10.72
C LEU A 234 -22.76 -12.09 11.48
N ALA A 235 -22.66 -12.17 12.82
CA ALA A 235 -23.52 -12.99 13.69
C ALA A 235 -23.71 -14.45 13.20
N LYS A 236 -22.73 -15.01 12.47
CA LYS A 236 -22.79 -16.39 12.00
C LYS A 236 -22.70 -17.34 13.21
N PRO A 237 -23.42 -18.47 13.19
CA PRO A 237 -23.25 -19.50 14.21
C PRO A 237 -21.78 -19.90 14.32
N ASP A 238 -21.23 -19.87 15.52
CA ASP A 238 -19.88 -20.38 15.73
C ASP A 238 -19.91 -21.89 15.52
N THR A 239 -19.39 -22.33 14.37
CA THR A 239 -19.29 -23.75 14.05
C THR A 239 -18.14 -24.42 14.81
N GLY A 240 -17.37 -23.68 15.62
CA GLY A 240 -16.24 -24.15 16.41
C GLY A 240 -15.04 -24.60 15.57
N ARG A 241 -15.16 -24.66 14.24
CA ARG A 241 -14.16 -25.20 13.32
C ARG A 241 -13.55 -24.08 12.48
N LYS A 242 -12.58 -23.37 13.07
CA LYS A 242 -11.75 -22.39 12.35
C LYS A 242 -10.52 -23.11 11.81
N ILE A 243 -10.32 -23.05 10.48
CA ILE A 243 -9.10 -23.57 9.86
C ILE A 243 -8.03 -22.50 9.98
N ALA A 244 -7.08 -22.68 10.91
CA ALA A 244 -5.97 -21.75 11.07
C ALA A 244 -5.13 -21.68 9.79
N LEU A 245 -4.72 -20.47 9.42
CA LEU A 245 -3.90 -20.21 8.24
C LEU A 245 -2.61 -19.52 8.65
N LYS A 246 -1.50 -19.84 7.96
CA LYS A 246 -0.25 -19.11 8.10
C LYS A 246 -0.24 -17.95 7.13
N VAL A 247 -0.61 -16.76 7.61
CA VAL A 247 -0.61 -15.53 6.80
C VAL A 247 0.49 -14.59 7.28
N TYR A 248 1.31 -14.10 6.37
CA TYR A 248 2.37 -13.14 6.66
C TYR A 248 2.09 -11.82 5.96
N GLY A 249 2.20 -10.72 6.70
CA GLY A 249 2.11 -9.37 6.16
C GLY A 249 3.36 -8.55 6.49
N THR A 250 3.29 -7.24 6.25
CA THR A 250 4.39 -6.30 6.46
C THR A 250 4.78 -6.13 7.93
N SER A 251 3.93 -6.58 8.86
CA SER A 251 4.15 -6.57 10.31
C SER A 251 4.41 -7.97 10.90
N GLY A 252 4.56 -9.02 10.07
CA GLY A 252 4.92 -10.37 10.48
C GLY A 252 3.82 -11.40 10.31
N TRP A 253 3.88 -12.49 11.08
CA TRP A 253 2.89 -13.57 11.04
C TRP A 253 1.62 -13.17 11.80
N ASP A 254 0.44 -13.30 11.18
CA ASP A 254 -0.85 -13.23 11.85
C ASP A 254 -1.23 -14.61 12.42
N ARG A 255 -1.10 -14.77 13.74
CA ARG A 255 -1.36 -16.02 14.46
C ARG A 255 -2.85 -16.33 14.58
N ASP A 256 -3.69 -15.30 14.45
CA ASP A 256 -5.13 -15.42 14.58
C ASP A 256 -5.82 -15.53 13.21
N ALA A 257 -5.05 -15.64 12.13
CA ALA A 257 -5.61 -15.79 10.79
C ALA A 257 -6.30 -17.15 10.62
N PHE A 258 -7.52 -17.14 10.08
CA PHE A 258 -8.27 -18.36 9.82
C PHE A 258 -9.13 -18.25 8.56
N LEU A 259 -9.52 -19.39 7.99
CA LEU A 259 -10.47 -19.45 6.87
C LEU A 259 -11.91 -19.47 7.40
N LEU A 260 -12.73 -18.55 6.89
CA LEU A 260 -14.17 -18.49 7.14
C LEU A 260 -14.94 -18.85 5.86
N PRO A 261 -15.58 -20.03 5.78
CA PRO A 261 -16.37 -20.43 4.62
C PRO A 261 -17.73 -19.73 4.59
N GLY A 262 -18.35 -19.75 3.40
CA GLY A 262 -19.74 -19.40 3.22
C GLY A 262 -20.08 -17.94 3.47
N VAL A 263 -19.17 -17.03 3.12
CA VAL A 263 -19.39 -15.58 3.16
C VAL A 263 -19.84 -15.09 1.79
N ASP A 264 -20.92 -14.33 1.75
CA ASP A 264 -21.30 -13.62 0.53
C ASP A 264 -20.60 -12.26 0.50
N LEU A 265 -19.97 -11.92 -0.62
CA LEU A 265 -19.36 -10.61 -0.85
C LEU A 265 -19.97 -9.97 -2.09
N ALA A 266 -20.26 -8.68 -2.00
CA ALA A 266 -20.68 -7.88 -3.14
C ALA A 266 -19.81 -6.61 -3.23
N PHE A 267 -19.31 -6.32 -4.43
CA PHE A 267 -18.67 -5.06 -4.79
C PHE A 267 -19.46 -4.51 -5.96
N ASP A 268 -20.49 -3.73 -5.65
CA ASP A 268 -21.52 -3.33 -6.61
C ASP A 268 -22.12 -4.55 -7.35
N ALA A 269 -22.02 -4.64 -8.68
CA ALA A 269 -22.53 -5.78 -9.44
C ALA A 269 -21.64 -7.04 -9.38
N ILE A 270 -20.43 -6.96 -8.82
CA ILE A 270 -19.54 -8.11 -8.66
C ILE A 270 -19.96 -8.91 -7.43
N GLN A 271 -20.44 -10.13 -7.63
CA GLN A 271 -20.93 -10.99 -6.55
C GLN A 271 -20.07 -12.26 -6.37
N TYR A 272 -19.75 -12.56 -5.13
CA TYR A 272 -19.21 -13.82 -4.67
C TYR A 272 -20.21 -14.44 -3.70
N ARG A 273 -20.73 -15.61 -4.02
CA ARG A 273 -21.68 -16.33 -3.17
C ARG A 273 -21.01 -17.52 -2.50
N ASN A 274 -21.33 -17.75 -1.24
CA ASN A 274 -20.82 -18.86 -0.44
C ASN A 274 -19.28 -18.97 -0.50
N PHE A 275 -18.58 -17.84 -0.48
CA PHE A 275 -17.15 -17.76 -0.77
C PHE A 275 -16.32 -17.94 0.51
N PRO A 276 -15.22 -18.70 0.46
CA PRO A 276 -14.30 -18.80 1.58
C PRO A 276 -13.35 -17.59 1.63
N VAL A 277 -13.39 -16.84 2.73
CA VAL A 277 -12.53 -15.68 2.97
C VAL A 277 -11.51 -15.95 4.04
N VAL A 278 -10.35 -15.32 3.95
CA VAL A 278 -9.39 -15.29 5.05
C VAL A 278 -9.80 -14.20 6.03
N VAL A 279 -9.83 -14.51 7.32
CA VAL A 279 -10.05 -13.52 8.37
C VAL A 279 -8.70 -13.10 8.92
N LEU A 280 -8.42 -11.80 8.95
CA LEU A 280 -7.14 -11.21 9.39
C LEU A 280 -7.35 -10.22 10.53
N ASN A 281 -6.34 -10.07 11.38
CA ASN A 281 -6.27 -8.95 12.30
C ASN A 281 -5.86 -7.67 11.53
N LEU A 282 -6.80 -6.75 11.37
CA LEU A 282 -6.61 -5.46 10.71
C LEU A 282 -6.72 -4.27 11.69
N ASP A 283 -6.59 -4.51 13.00
CA ASP A 283 -6.78 -3.47 14.02
C ASP A 283 -5.72 -2.36 13.92
N ALA A 284 -4.44 -2.74 13.80
CA ALA A 284 -3.35 -1.77 13.65
C ALA A 284 -3.44 -0.98 12.32
N PRO A 285 -3.64 -1.62 11.15
CA PRO A 285 -3.96 -0.91 9.91
C PRO A 285 -5.14 0.05 10.04
N SER A 286 -6.25 -0.39 10.66
CA SER A 286 -7.44 0.44 10.87
C SER A 286 -7.15 1.66 11.74
N ALA A 287 -6.43 1.46 12.84
CA ALA A 287 -6.02 2.55 13.73
C ALA A 287 -5.13 3.57 13.02
N LEU A 288 -4.20 3.10 12.16
CA LEU A 288 -3.31 3.96 11.39
C LEU A 288 -4.04 4.76 10.30
N LEU A 289 -5.07 4.17 9.68
CA LEU A 289 -5.91 4.84 8.68
C LEU A 289 -6.98 5.75 9.28
N GLY A 290 -7.29 5.60 10.57
CA GLY A 290 -8.31 6.39 11.27
C GLY A 290 -9.75 5.92 11.02
N PHE A 291 -9.94 4.75 10.41
CA PHE A 291 -11.25 4.13 10.22
C PHE A 291 -11.12 2.60 10.16
N GLN A 292 -12.22 1.90 10.49
CA GLN A 292 -12.23 0.44 10.49
C GLN A 292 -12.15 -0.13 9.07
N LEU A 293 -11.13 -0.94 8.80
CA LEU A 293 -11.04 -1.73 7.59
C LEU A 293 -11.99 -2.93 7.66
N GLY A 294 -12.74 -3.10 6.58
CA GLY A 294 -13.60 -4.24 6.33
C GLY A 294 -12.84 -5.48 5.89
N GLY A 295 -11.75 -5.27 5.13
CA GLY A 295 -10.96 -6.33 4.52
C GLY A 295 -9.96 -5.82 3.49
N ILE A 296 -9.39 -6.75 2.73
CA ILE A 296 -8.44 -6.50 1.64
C ILE A 296 -8.86 -7.33 0.43
N VAL A 297 -8.87 -6.72 -0.75
CA VAL A 297 -9.02 -7.42 -2.04
C VAL A 297 -7.68 -7.43 -2.78
N GLY A 298 -7.10 -8.64 -2.87
CA GLY A 298 -5.80 -8.85 -3.52
C GLY A 298 -5.89 -9.49 -4.90
N HIS A 299 -4.77 -10.08 -5.34
CA HIS A 299 -4.60 -10.69 -6.65
C HIS A 299 -5.76 -11.61 -7.08
N LYS A 300 -6.23 -12.53 -6.22
CA LYS A 300 -7.35 -13.45 -6.55
C LYS A 300 -8.65 -12.76 -6.95
N PHE A 301 -8.86 -11.52 -6.51
CA PHE A 301 -9.98 -10.69 -6.95
C PHE A 301 -9.63 -9.97 -8.25
N LEU A 302 -8.47 -9.31 -8.27
CA LEU A 302 -8.07 -8.37 -9.33
C LEU A 302 -7.71 -9.07 -10.65
N SER A 303 -7.10 -10.25 -10.60
CA SER A 303 -6.52 -10.93 -11.77
C SER A 303 -7.54 -11.47 -12.77
N LYS A 304 -8.83 -11.45 -12.41
CA LYS A 304 -9.94 -11.81 -13.29
C LYS A 304 -10.34 -10.69 -14.25
N TYR A 305 -9.78 -9.49 -14.06
CA TYR A 305 -10.19 -8.29 -14.76
C TYR A 305 -8.98 -7.58 -15.37
N ARG A 306 -9.25 -6.64 -16.27
CA ARG A 306 -8.34 -5.54 -16.55
C ARG A 306 -8.71 -4.42 -15.59
N VAL A 307 -7.80 -4.07 -14.69
CA VAL A 307 -8.10 -3.20 -13.54
C VAL A 307 -7.54 -1.82 -13.79
N GLY A 308 -8.40 -0.82 -13.90
CA GLY A 308 -8.04 0.60 -13.84
C GLY A 308 -8.23 1.14 -12.42
N ILE A 309 -7.26 1.91 -11.93
CA ILE A 309 -7.41 2.76 -10.74
C ILE A 309 -7.05 4.17 -11.17
N ASP A 310 -8.05 5.04 -11.15
CA ASP A 310 -7.97 6.41 -11.62
C ASP A 310 -8.01 7.40 -10.44
N LEU A 311 -7.10 8.37 -10.46
CA LEU A 311 -6.95 9.44 -9.48
C LEU A 311 -7.69 10.72 -9.88
N ASP A 312 -8.09 10.85 -11.15
CA ASP A 312 -8.78 12.04 -11.67
C ASP A 312 -10.31 11.96 -11.61
N GLY A 313 -10.85 10.76 -11.33
CA GLY A 313 -12.27 10.42 -11.41
C GLY A 313 -13.13 10.78 -10.20
#